data_AF-A0A9P1KIW3-F1
#
_entry.id   AF-A0A9P1KIW3-F1
#
_cell.length_a   1.000
_cell.length_b   1.000
_cell.length_c   1.000
_cell.angle_alpha   90.00
_cell.angle_beta   90.00
_cell.angle_gamma   90.00
#
_symmetry.space_group_name_H-M   'P 1'
#
loop_
_entity.id
_entity.type
_entity.pdbx_description
1 polymer ?
#
loop_
_entity_poly.entity_id
_entity_poly.type
_entity_poly.pdbx_seq_one_letter_code
_entity_poly.pdbx_strand_id
1 'polypeptide(L)' 'MTATVPSNKPKLQVYLDEQMLEEGKKLAEKRQRSLSSLIRRLLQLEIEEAKNKGEI' A
#
# COMPACT_ATOMS: atom_id res chain seq x y z
N MET A 1 -20.21 -5.72 -17.87
CA MET A 1 -19.51 -6.65 -16.95
C MET A 1 -18.04 -6.27 -16.96
N THR A 2 -17.52 -5.71 -15.88
CA THR A 2 -16.12 -5.23 -15.82
C THR A 2 -15.21 -6.42 -15.57
N ALA A 3 -14.43 -6.84 -16.58
CA ALA A 3 -13.48 -7.93 -16.44
C ALA A 3 -12.37 -7.52 -15.46
N THR A 4 -12.29 -8.19 -14.31
CA THR A 4 -11.18 -8.03 -13.37
C THR A 4 -9.99 -8.80 -13.93
N VAL A 5 -8.97 -8.08 -14.41
CA VAL A 5 -7.74 -8.71 -14.89
C VAL A 5 -7.00 -9.33 -13.70
N PRO A 6 -6.70 -10.65 -13.71
CA PRO A 6 -5.96 -11.27 -12.62
C PRO A 6 -4.56 -10.66 -12.52
N SER A 7 -4.19 -10.22 -11.33
CA SER A 7 -2.86 -9.70 -11.04
C SER A 7 -1.90 -10.87 -10.78
N ASN A 8 -0.88 -11.05 -11.63
CA ASN A 8 0.21 -12.01 -11.41
C ASN A 8 1.21 -11.56 -10.31
N LYS A 9 0.93 -10.45 -9.61
CA LYS A 9 1.81 -9.93 -8.56
C LYS A 9 1.66 -10.76 -7.27
N PRO A 10 2.77 -10.98 -6.53
CA PRO A 10 2.71 -11.64 -5.23
C PRO A 10 1.79 -10.87 -4.27
N LYS A 11 1.06 -11.62 -3.43
CA LYS A 11 0.14 -11.06 -2.44
C LYS A 11 0.86 -10.90 -1.10
N LEU A 12 0.68 -9.74 -0.47
CA LEU A 12 1.10 -9.47 0.91
C LEU A 12 -0.15 -9.43 1.78
N GLN A 13 -0.16 -10.21 2.86
CA GLN A 13 -1.19 -10.15 3.91
C GLN A 13 -0.56 -9.51 5.15
N VAL A 14 -1.25 -8.53 5.74
CA VAL A 14 -0.79 -7.81 6.93
C VAL A 14 -1.92 -7.75 7.95
N TYR A 15 -1.56 -7.84 9.22
CA TYR A 15 -2.47 -7.56 10.34
C TYR A 15 -2.37 -6.07 10.67
N LEU A 16 -3.52 -5.43 10.81
CA LEU A 16 -3.65 -4.03 11.18
C LEU A 16 -4.71 -3.94 12.27
N ASP A 17 -4.49 -3.10 13.27
CA ASP A 17 -5.54 -2.75 14.23
C ASP A 17 -6.68 -2.01 13.53
N GLU A 18 -7.88 -2.12 14.08
CA GLU A 18 -9.11 -1.60 13.45
C GLU A 18 -9.02 -0.10 13.14
N GLN A 19 -8.51 0.69 14.10
CA GLN A 19 -8.32 2.13 13.94
C GLN A 19 -7.37 2.45 12.77
N MET A 20 -6.26 1.72 12.65
CA MET A 20 -5.28 1.94 11.58
C MET A 20 -5.87 1.61 10.20
N LEU A 21 -6.71 0.57 10.13
CA LEU A 21 -7.42 0.21 8.91
C LEU A 21 -8.41 1.31 8.49
N GLU A 22 -9.19 1.84 9.43
CA GLU A 22 -10.17 2.89 9.17
C GLU A 22 -9.51 4.20 8.72
N GLU A 23 -8.52 4.67 9.47
CA GLU A 23 -7.79 5.89 9.14
C GLU A 23 -7.04 5.75 7.81
N GLY A 24 -6.44 4.59 7.57
CA GLY A 24 -5.79 4.26 6.31
C GLY A 24 -6.75 4.31 5.12
N LYS A 25 -7.97 3.77 5.26
CA LYS A 25 -9.02 3.86 4.23
C LYS A 25 -9.43 5.29 3.96
N LYS A 26 -9.72 6.08 5.00
CA LYS A 26 -10.07 7.52 4.88
C LYS A 26 -8.97 8.30 4.15
N LEU A 27 -7.71 8.04 4.48
CA LEU A 27 -6.56 8.68 3.83
C LEU A 27 -6.44 8.27 2.35
N ALA A 28 -6.65 7.00 2.04
CA ALA A 28 -6.59 6.48 0.68
C ALA A 28 -7.71 7.10 -0.20
N GLU A 29 -8.93 7.21 0.34
CA GLU A 29 -10.08 7.86 -0.31
C GLU A 29 -9.81 9.34 -0.60
N LYS A 30 -9.32 10.11 0.39
CA LYS A 30 -8.92 11.51 0.18
C LYS A 30 -7.88 11.67 -0.91
N ARG A 31 -7.04 10.66 -1.13
CA ARG A 31 -5.98 10.62 -2.16
C ARG A 31 -6.42 9.91 -3.45
N GLN A 32 -7.72 9.63 -3.61
CA GLN A 32 -8.34 8.97 -4.77
C GLN A 32 -7.61 7.68 -5.19
N ARG A 33 -7.29 6.82 -4.21
CA ARG A 33 -6.57 5.55 -4.46
C ARG A 33 -7.04 4.46 -3.51
N SER A 34 -6.75 3.20 -3.86
CA SER A 34 -6.97 2.08 -2.95
C SER A 34 -5.99 2.09 -1.78
N LEU A 35 -6.38 1.49 -0.65
CA LEU A 35 -5.50 1.29 0.49
C LEU A 35 -4.25 0.48 0.11
N SER A 36 -4.40 -0.56 -0.71
CA SER A 36 -3.27 -1.36 -1.22
C SER A 36 -2.28 -0.54 -2.05
N SER A 37 -2.76 0.40 -2.86
CA SER A 37 -1.91 1.32 -3.64
C SER A 37 -1.20 2.33 -2.74
N LEU A 38 -1.88 2.81 -1.69
CA LEU A 38 -1.28 3.67 -0.67
C LEU A 38 -0.15 2.95 0.07
N ILE A 39 -0.40 1.74 0.60
CA ILE A 39 0.59 0.93 1.31
C ILE A 39 1.79 0.64 0.41
N ARG A 40 1.54 0.22 -0.84
CA ARG A 40 2.62 -0.02 -1.82
C ARG A 40 3.49 1.22 -2.02
N ARG A 41 2.89 2.41 -2.13
CA ARG A 41 3.63 3.66 -2.30
C ARG A 41 4.47 3.98 -1.07
N LEU A 42 3.91 3.85 0.13
CA LEU A 42 4.63 4.11 1.37
C LEU A 42 5.83 3.17 1.52
N LEU A 43 5.63 1.87 1.27
CA LEU A 43 6.72 0.90 1.28
C LEU A 43 7.80 1.21 0.24
N GLN A 44 7.41 1.66 -0.96
CA GLN A 44 8.38 2.06 -1.99
C GLN A 44 9.24 3.25 -1.54
N LEU A 45 8.62 4.27 -0.92
CA LEU A 45 9.36 5.43 -0.41
C LEU A 45 10.34 5.03 0.70
N GLU A 46 9.93 4.15 1.61
CA GLU A 46 10.80 3.63 2.68
C GLU A 46 12.01 2.88 2.10
N ILE A 47 11.79 2.04 1.09
CA ILE A 47 12.86 1.31 0.40
C ILE A 47 13.81 2.26 -0.33
N GLU A 48 13.27 3.29 -1.00
CA GLU A 48 14.08 4.31 -1.68
C GLU A 48 14.96 5.08 -0.68
N GLU A 49 14.41 5.45 0.47
CA GLU A 49 15.16 6.08 1.55
C GLU A 49 16.25 5.17 2.11
N ALA A 50 15.93 3.90 2.39
CA ALA A 50 16.89 2.92 2.91
C ALA A 50 18.06 2.68 1.93
N LYS A 51 17.79 2.61 0.62
CA LYS A 51 18.84 2.53 -0.42
C LYS A 51 19.74 3.75 -0.43
N ASN A 52 19.17 4.95 -0.28
CA ASN A 52 19.94 6.19 -0.26
C ASN A 52 20.82 6.31 0.98
N LYS A 53 20.42 5.69 2.10
CA LYS A 53 21.21 5.61 3.34
C LYS A 53 22.22 4.46 3.35
N GLY A 54 22.14 3.54 2.40
CA GLY A 54 23.00 2.34 2.34
C GLY A 54 22.60 1.26 3.36
N GLU A 55 21.35 1.25 3.81
CA GLU A 55 20.83 0.20 4.70
C GLU A 55 20.50 -1.09 3.92
N ILE A 56 20.20 -0.97 2.62
CA ILE A 56 19.94 -2.05 1.66
C ILE A 56 20.46 -1.72 0.26
#